data_AF-A0A7W0LRI7-F1
#
_entry.id   AF-A0A7W0LRI7-F1
#
_cell.length_a   1.000
_cell.length_b   1.000
_cell.length_c   1.000
_cell.angle_alpha   90.00
_cell.angle_beta   90.00
_cell.angle_gamma   90.00
#
_symmetry.space_group_name_H-M   'P 1'
#
loop_
_entity.id
_entity.type
_entity.pdbx_description
1 polymer ?
#
loop_
_entity_poly.entity_id
_entity_poly.type
_entity_poly.pdbx_seq_one_letter_code
_entity_poly.pdbx_strand_id
1 'polypeptide(L)' 'ADTKARMKEILGEIQTGAFADEWIAESRSGRARFTELEKAGEAHQIEQVGEQLRSMMPWIASGKTRVQDASGG' A
#
# COMPACT_ATOMS: atom_id res chain seq x y z
N ALA A 1 -13.93 18.20 10.36
CA ALA A 1 -14.95 17.15 10.59
C ALA A 1 -15.03 16.15 9.42
N ASP A 2 -14.44 16.48 8.27
CA ASP A 2 -14.64 15.80 7.00
C ASP A 2 -13.95 14.44 6.91
N THR A 3 -12.77 14.27 7.52
CA THR A 3 -12.08 12.98 7.56
C THR A 3 -12.94 11.90 8.22
N LYS A 4 -13.62 12.22 9.33
CA LYS A 4 -14.51 11.27 10.03
C LYS A 4 -15.74 10.95 9.19
N ALA A 5 -16.24 11.91 8.40
CA ALA A 5 -17.35 11.69 7.48
C ALA A 5 -16.93 10.72 6.35
N ARG A 6 -15.78 10.97 5.71
CA ARG A 6 -15.26 10.07 4.66
C ARG A 6 -14.97 8.66 5.19
N MET A 7 -14.40 8.54 6.39
CA MET A 7 -14.16 7.23 7.02
C MET A 7 -15.46 6.45 7.25
N LYS A 8 -16.56 7.11 7.64
CA LYS A 8 -17.86 6.46 7.81
C LYS A 8 -18.44 5.98 6.48
N GLU A 9 -18.26 6.77 5.42
CA GLU A 9 -18.71 6.41 4.08
C GLU A 9 -17.97 5.17 3.56
N ILE A 10 -16.63 5.14 3.65
CA ILE A 10 -15.81 3.97 3.31
C ILE A 10 -16.23 2.75 4.13
N LEU A 11 -16.46 2.92 5.44
CA LEU A 11 -16.94 1.83 6.28
C LEU A 11 -18.30 1.29 5.81
N GLY A 12 -19.20 2.16 5.37
CA GLY A 12 -20.47 1.79 4.77
C GLY A 12 -20.28 0.98 3.48
N GLU A 13 -19.42 1.42 2.58
CA GLU A 13 -19.07 0.71 1.34
C GLU A 13 -18.51 -0.71 1.60
N ILE A 14 -17.74 -0.87 2.69
CA ILE A 14 -17.23 -2.17 3.13
C ILE A 14 -18.36 -3.04 3.71
N GLN A 15 -19.18 -2.48 4.58
CA GLN A 15 -20.25 -3.22 5.28
C GLN A 15 -21.37 -3.67 4.35
N THR A 16 -21.67 -2.89 3.29
CA THR A 16 -22.66 -3.27 2.28
C THR A 16 -22.12 -4.27 1.26
N GLY A 17 -20.81 -4.49 1.21
CA GLY A 17 -20.15 -5.34 0.22
C GLY A 17 -19.86 -4.65 -1.11
N ALA A 18 -20.29 -3.40 -1.30
CA ALA A 18 -20.09 -2.65 -2.54
C ALA A 18 -18.61 -2.57 -2.94
N PHE A 19 -17.72 -2.33 -1.98
CA PHE A 19 -16.27 -2.36 -2.21
C PHE A 19 -15.77 -3.72 -2.71
N ALA A 20 -16.27 -4.81 -2.13
CA ALA A 20 -15.85 -6.16 -2.51
C ALA A 20 -16.32 -6.53 -3.92
N ASP A 21 -17.55 -6.16 -4.28
CA ASP A 21 -18.09 -6.38 -5.62
C ASP A 21 -17.31 -5.60 -6.69
N GLU A 22 -17.03 -4.32 -6.43
CA GLU A 22 -16.19 -3.48 -7.31
C GLU A 22 -14.80 -4.09 -7.47
N TRP A 23 -14.16 -4.51 -6.37
CA TRP A 23 -12.84 -5.12 -6.40
C TRP A 23 -12.80 -6.44 -7.18
N ILE A 24 -13.79 -7.32 -7.00
CA ILE A 24 -13.87 -8.59 -7.73
C ILE A 24 -14.08 -8.32 -9.23
N ALA A 25 -14.95 -7.37 -9.60
CA ALA A 25 -15.18 -7.00 -10.99
C ALA A 25 -13.91 -6.43 -11.66
N GLU A 26 -13.21 -5.53 -10.98
CA GLU A 26 -11.93 -4.97 -11.42
C GLU A 26 -10.85 -6.06 -11.56
N SER A 27 -10.77 -6.95 -10.58
CA SER A 27 -9.79 -8.05 -10.59
C SER A 27 -10.03 -9.02 -11.75
N ARG A 28 -11.29 -9.32 -12.06
CA ARG A 28 -11.67 -10.16 -13.19
C ARG A 28 -11.46 -9.48 -14.55
N SER A 29 -11.53 -8.15 -14.61
CA SER A 29 -11.31 -7.37 -15.84
C SER A 29 -9.83 -7.03 -16.10
N GLY A 30 -8.91 -7.51 -15.25
CA GLY A 30 -7.47 -7.37 -15.47
C GLY A 30 -6.81 -6.22 -14.71
N ARG A 31 -7.48 -5.63 -13.71
CA ARG A 31 -6.88 -4.70 -12.72
C ARG A 31 -6.31 -3.41 -13.33
N ALA A 32 -6.88 -2.91 -14.42
CA ALA A 32 -6.36 -1.73 -15.12
C ALA A 32 -6.24 -0.50 -14.20
N ARG A 33 -7.29 -0.21 -13.42
CA ARG A 33 -7.32 0.92 -12.48
C ARG A 33 -6.36 0.70 -11.32
N PHE A 34 -6.26 -0.53 -10.82
CA PHE A 34 -5.31 -0.86 -9.76
C PHE A 34 -3.86 -0.64 -10.23
N THR A 35 -3.51 -1.13 -11.41
CA THR A 35 -2.16 -0.94 -11.99
C THR A 35 -1.88 0.53 -12.30
N GLU A 36 -2.87 1.32 -12.70
CA GLU A 36 -2.71 2.77 -12.87
C GLU A 36 -2.38 3.45 -11.54
N LEU A 37 -3.14 3.15 -10.47
CA LEU A 37 -2.91 3.68 -9.13
C LEU A 37 -1.53 3.28 -8.58
N GLU A 38 -1.12 2.02 -8.81
CA GLU A 38 0.19 1.51 -8.42
C GLU A 38 1.31 2.30 -9.11
N LYS A 39 1.26 2.44 -10.44
CA LYS A 39 2.24 3.22 -11.22
C LYS A 39 2.27 4.69 -10.80
N ALA A 40 1.12 5.29 -10.51
CA ALA A 40 1.05 6.66 -10.03
C ALA A 40 1.71 6.82 -8.65
N GLY A 41 1.55 5.83 -7.77
CA GLY A 41 2.23 5.77 -6.48
C GLY A 41 3.73 5.64 -6.63
N GLU A 42 4.21 4.73 -7.48
CA GLU A 42 5.63 4.52 -7.78
C GLU A 42 6.29 5.76 -8.39
N ALA A 43 5.59 6.47 -9.26
CA ALA A 43 6.09 7.68 -9.90
C ALA A 43 6.18 8.89 -8.95
N HIS A 44 5.59 8.80 -7.75
CA HIS A 44 5.54 9.92 -6.81
C HIS A 44 6.96 10.32 -6.35
N GLN A 45 7.26 11.62 -6.31
CA GLN A 45 8.57 12.15 -5.96
C GLN A 45 9.10 11.64 -4.61
N ILE A 46 8.19 11.37 -3.66
CA ILE A 46 8.53 10.82 -2.34
C ILE A 46 9.27 9.49 -2.44
N GLU A 47 8.96 8.65 -3.43
CA GLU A 47 9.62 7.36 -3.60
C GLU A 47 11.04 7.55 -4.12
N GLN A 48 11.24 8.46 -5.08
CA GLN A 48 12.56 8.78 -5.61
C GLN A 48 13.50 9.34 -4.53
N VAL A 49 13.01 10.32 -3.75
CA VAL A 49 13.79 10.92 -2.65
C VAL A 49 13.98 9.92 -1.52
N GLY A 50 12.93 9.18 -1.17
CA GLY A 50 12.96 8.16 -0.12
C GLY A 50 13.96 7.04 -0.42
N GLU A 51 14.04 6.59 -1.67
CA GLU A 51 15.02 5.60 -2.12
C GLU A 51 16.45 6.10 -1.92
N GLN A 52 16.75 7.32 -2.38
CA GLN A 52 18.07 7.93 -2.20
C GLN A 52 18.46 8.03 -0.73
N LEU A 53 17.53 8.51 0.12
CA LEU A 53 17.79 8.59 1.56
C LEU A 53 18.02 7.21 2.17
N ARG A 54 17.19 6.21 1.85
CA ARG A 54 17.34 4.82 2.33
C ARG A 54 18.65 4.18 1.86
N SER A 55 19.13 4.52 0.67
CA SER A 55 20.43 4.02 0.17
C SER A 55 21.63 4.49 1.01
N MET A 56 21.52 5.67 1.64
CA MET A 56 22.55 6.24 2.50
C MET A 56 22.49 5.73 3.94
N MET A 57 21.52 4.86 4.26
CA MET A 57 21.30 4.29 5.58
C MET A 57 21.80 2.83 5.63
N PRO A 58 23.11 2.59 5.86
CA PRO A 58 23.69 1.24 5.86
C PRO A 58 23.06 0.31 6.89
N TRP A 59 22.48 0.85 7.98
CA TRP A 59 21.76 0.06 8.99
C TRP A 59 20.40 -0.45 8.52
N ILE A 60 19.76 0.21 7.55
CA ILE A 60 18.52 -0.27 6.92
C ILE A 60 18.85 -1.41 5.94
N ALA A 61 19.93 -1.28 5.17
CA ALA A 61 20.39 -2.32 4.26
C ALA A 61 20.97 -3.55 5.01
N SER A 62 21.68 -3.31 6.11
CA SER A 62 22.24 -4.34 6.99
C SER A 62 21.19 -5.00 7.90
N GLY A 63 19.98 -4.42 7.98
CA GLY A 63 18.87 -4.88 8.81
C GLY A 63 18.00 -5.98 8.19
N LYS A 64 18.42 -6.62 7.09
CA LYS A 64 17.87 -7.94 6.69
C LYS A 64 18.35 -9.04 7.66
N THR A 65 18.22 -8.82 8.96
CA THR A 65 18.13 -9.94 9.90
C THR A 65 16.83 -10.65 9.51
N ARG A 66 16.92 -11.86 8.96
CA ARG A 66 15.71 -12.65 8.70
C ARG A 66 14.99 -12.76 10.04
N VAL A 67 13.67 -12.70 10.06
CA VAL A 67 12.89 -12.84 11.31
C VAL A 67 13.26 -14.12 12.09
N GLN A 68 13.83 -15.10 11.39
CA GLN A 68 14.46 -16.34 11.89
C GLN A 68 15.61 -16.10 12.88
N ASP A 69 16.41 -15.05 12.69
CA ASP A 69 17.66 -14.80 13.41
C ASP A 69 17.45 -13.93 14.68
N ALA A 70 16.22 -13.43 14.91
CA ALA A 70 15.87 -12.56 16.03
C ALA A 70 15.21 -13.30 17.21
N SER A 71 14.69 -14.51 16.99
CA SER A 71 14.21 -15.38 18.07
C SER A 71 15.14 -16.58 18.17
N GLY A 72 16.09 -16.51 19.11
CA GLY A 72 16.95 -17.65 19.43
C GLY A 72 16.13 -18.88 19.79
N GLY A 73 16.15 -19.83 18.86
CA GLY A 73 15.62 -21.19 18.92
C GLY A 73 16.26 -22.00 17.80
#